data_AF-A0A087S430-F1
#
_entry.id   AF-A0A087S430-F1
#
_cell.length_a   1.000
_cell.length_b   1.000
_cell.length_c   1.000
_cell.angle_alpha   90.00
_cell.angle_beta   90.00
_cell.angle_gamma   90.00
#
_symmetry.space_group_name_H-M   'P 1'
#
loop_
_entity.id
_entity.type
_entity.pdbx_description
1 polymer ?
#
loop_
_entity_poly.entity_id
_entity_poly.type
_entity_poly.pdbx_seq_one_letter_code
_entity_poly.pdbx_strand_id
1 'polypeptide(L)'
;MLSLAFGLDKAKEDMKILVFDFGGGTLDVTIMEMGGGVFEVMSTSGDTQLGGTDMDKVLIDYIVDEFKKKEGVDLSQDTTAMTRIREAAEKAKIELSTVMVTPHQVQRILN
;
A
#
# COMPACT_ATOMS: atom_id res chain seq x y z
N MET A 1 3.30 10.63 15.85
CA MET A 1 4.73 10.30 15.70
C MET A 1 5.31 10.79 14.37
N LEU A 2 4.62 10.62 13.23
CA LEU A 2 5.09 11.05 11.91
C LEU A 2 5.38 12.57 11.79
N SER A 3 4.48 13.43 12.28
CA SER A 3 4.67 14.90 12.23
C SER A 3 5.72 15.43 13.22
N LEU A 4 5.84 14.80 14.39
CA LEU A 4 6.84 15.17 15.39
C LEU A 4 8.28 14.94 14.89
N ALA A 5 8.49 13.89 14.08
CA ALA A 5 9.77 13.63 13.44
C ALA A 5 10.13 14.68 12.37
N PHE A 6 9.13 15.25 11.68
CA PHE A 6 9.35 16.22 10.60
C PHE A 6 9.74 17.63 11.11
N GLY A 7 9.13 18.12 12.19
CA GLY A 7 9.35 19.51 12.62
C GLY A 7 10.42 19.72 13.70
N LEU A 8 11.17 18.69 14.10
CA LEU A 8 12.30 18.84 15.03
C LEU A 8 13.34 19.84 14.54
N ASP A 9 13.69 19.79 13.25
CA ASP A 9 14.69 20.69 12.64
C ASP A 9 14.10 22.04 12.18
N LYS A 10 12.77 22.18 12.17
CA LYS A 10 12.07 23.37 11.66
C LYS A 10 11.25 24.11 12.70
N ALA A 11 11.43 23.78 13.98
CA ALA A 11 10.58 24.20 15.11
C ALA A 11 10.38 25.72 15.29
N LYS A 12 11.13 26.56 14.58
CA LYS A 12 11.04 28.04 14.62
C LYS A 12 10.19 28.66 13.51
N GLU A 13 9.75 27.87 12.54
CA GLU A 13 8.94 28.36 11.41
C GLU A 13 7.47 28.04 11.64
N ASP A 14 6.61 29.03 11.41
CA ASP A 14 5.17 28.80 11.35
C ASP A 14 4.82 28.14 10.01
N MET A 15 4.21 26.96 10.04
CA MET A 15 3.89 26.20 8.82
C MET A 15 2.58 25.42 8.92
N LYS A 16 1.94 25.24 7.76
CA LYS A 16 0.82 24.32 7.56
C LYS A 16 1.35 23.04 6.93
N ILE A 17 1.03 21.90 7.53
CA ILE A 17 1.53 20.58 7.16
C ILE A 17 0.33 19.70 6.80
N LEU A 18 0.42 19.02 5.66
CA LEU A 18 -0.42 17.87 5.34
C LEU A 18 0.36 16.60 5.66
N VAL A 19 -0.16 15.79 6.57
CA VAL A 19 0.31 14.42 6.77
C VAL A 19 -0.61 13.52 5.94
N PHE A 20 -0.02 12.81 4.98
CA PHE A 20 -0.70 11.81 4.16
C PHE A 20 -0.08 10.45 4.49
N ASP A 21 -0.85 9.58 5.16
CA ASP A 21 -0.44 8.22 5.52
C ASP A 21 -1.30 7.23 4.75
N PHE A 22 -0.68 6.52 3.80
CA PHE A 22 -1.34 5.51 2.99
C PHE A 22 -0.71 4.15 3.27
N GLY A 23 -1.29 3.47 4.25
CA GLY A 23 -0.80 2.22 4.78
C GLY A 23 -1.32 1.00 4.01
N GLY A 24 -1.17 -0.18 4.63
CA GLY A 24 -1.66 -1.43 4.08
C GLY A 24 -3.19 -1.54 4.02
N GLY A 25 -3.91 -0.92 4.96
CA GLY A 25 -5.38 -1.03 5.04
C GLY A 25 -6.12 0.23 5.45
N THR A 26 -5.41 1.33 5.72
CA THR A 26 -6.02 2.63 6.00
C THR A 26 -5.34 3.75 5.23
N LEU A 27 -6.13 4.76 4.91
CA LEU A 27 -5.70 6.05 4.43
C LEU A 27 -6.05 7.08 5.49
N ASP A 28 -5.06 7.77 6.03
CA ASP A 28 -5.23 8.83 7.03
C ASP A 28 -4.64 10.14 6.49
N VAL A 29 -5.42 11.21 6.55
CA VAL A 29 -5.04 12.54 6.08
C VAL A 29 -5.28 13.56 7.20
N THR A 30 -4.22 14.21 7.65
CA THR A 30 -4.27 15.18 8.74
C THR A 30 -3.69 16.52 8.30
N ILE A 31 -4.43 17.60 8.54
CA ILE A 31 -3.92 18.97 8.42
C ILE A 31 -3.45 19.42 9.80
N MET A 32 -2.21 19.89 9.87
CA MET A 32 -1.58 20.35 11.10
C MET A 32 -1.01 21.75 10.90
N GLU A 33 -0.99 22.53 11.98
CA GLU A 33 -0.23 23.77 12.07
C GLU A 33 0.93 23.57 13.04
N MET A 34 2.10 24.07 12.69
CA MET A 34 3.24 24.16 13.60
C MET A 34 3.55 25.63 13.81
N GLY A 35 3.68 26.05 15.06
CA GLY A 35 4.05 27.40 15.44
C GLY A 35 4.47 27.47 16.89
N GLY A 36 5.44 28.33 17.22
CA GLY A 36 5.96 28.46 18.58
C GLY A 36 6.51 27.17 19.19
N GLY A 37 7.00 26.22 18.36
CA GLY A 37 7.47 24.91 18.80
C GLY A 37 6.37 23.90 19.18
N VAL A 38 5.10 24.22 18.90
CA VAL A 38 3.95 23.34 19.14
C VAL A 38 3.33 22.89 17.82
N PHE A 39 2.82 21.67 17.79
CA PHE A 39 2.00 21.16 16.70
C PHE A 39 0.54 21.10 17.13
N GLU A 40 -0.35 21.66 16.32
CA GLU A 40 -1.78 21.62 16.52
C GLU A 40 -2.45 20.90 15.34
N VAL A 41 -3.33 19.95 15.63
CA VAL A 41 -4.11 19.24 14.62
C VAL A 41 -5.36 20.06 14.30
N MET A 42 -5.49 20.51 13.07
CA MET A 42 -6.62 21.31 12.61
C MET A 42 -7.80 20.42 12.20
N SER A 43 -7.50 19.34 11.50
CA SER A 43 -8.51 18.40 11.00
C SER A 43 -7.85 17.07 10.68
N THR A 44 -8.60 16.00 10.87
CA THR A 44 -8.24 14.65 10.41
C THR A 44 -9.42 14.03 9.67
N SER A 45 -9.13 13.30 8.60
CA SER A 45 -10.09 12.53 7.82
C SER A 45 -9.37 11.34 7.20
N GLY A 46 -10.11 10.37 6.70
CA GLY A 46 -9.50 9.19 6.11
C GLY A 46 -10.52 8.15 5.68
N ASP A 47 -10.01 7.01 5.26
CA ASP A 47 -10.78 5.79 5.00
C ASP A 47 -10.10 4.61 5.70
N THR A 48 -10.82 3.98 6.63
CA THR A 48 -10.29 2.88 7.44
C THR A 48 -10.31 1.53 6.72
N GLN A 49 -10.73 1.49 5.46
CA GLN A 49 -10.84 0.28 4.65
C GLN A 49 -10.21 0.46 3.26
N LEU A 50 -9.21 1.34 3.16
CA LEU A 50 -8.50 1.61 1.92
C LEU A 50 -6.98 1.59 2.16
N GLY A 51 -6.24 0.79 1.41
CA GLY A 51 -4.79 0.77 1.48
C GLY A 51 -4.12 -0.12 0.44
N GLY A 52 -2.85 -0.43 0.70
CA GLY A 52 -2.03 -1.27 -0.18
C GLY A 52 -2.59 -2.68 -0.42
N THR A 53 -3.37 -3.24 0.50
CA THR A 53 -3.99 -4.57 0.34
C THR A 53 -5.10 -4.57 -0.71
N ASP A 54 -5.77 -3.44 -0.97
CA ASP A 54 -6.72 -3.31 -2.08
C ASP A 54 -6.01 -3.41 -3.44
N MET A 55 -4.82 -2.79 -3.53
CA MET A 55 -3.97 -2.91 -4.72
C MET A 55 -3.48 -4.35 -4.90
N ASP A 56 -3.08 -5.02 -3.82
CA ASP A 56 -2.69 -6.44 -3.87
C ASP A 56 -3.85 -7.29 -4.36
N LYS A 57 -5.07 -7.02 -3.86
CA LYS A 57 -6.27 -7.74 -4.28
C LYS A 57 -6.53 -7.60 -5.78
N VAL A 58 -6.44 -6.39 -6.34
CA VAL A 58 -6.63 -6.16 -7.78
C VAL A 58 -5.60 -6.97 -8.60
N LEU A 59 -4.34 -7.02 -8.16
CA LEU A 59 -3.30 -7.80 -8.83
C LEU A 59 -3.55 -9.31 -8.69
N ILE A 60 -3.95 -9.78 -7.52
CA ILE A 60 -4.27 -11.21 -7.28
C ILE A 60 -5.41 -11.64 -8.19
N ASP A 61 -6.51 -10.89 -8.23
CA ASP A 61 -7.67 -11.19 -9.05
C ASP A 61 -7.28 -11.24 -10.54
N TYR A 62 -6.47 -10.28 -11.01
CA TYR A 62 -5.93 -10.28 -12.36
C TYR A 62 -5.05 -11.52 -12.65
N ILE A 63 -4.15 -11.89 -11.74
CA ILE A 63 -3.25 -13.05 -11.90
C ILE A 63 -4.06 -14.36 -11.99
N VAL A 64 -5.06 -14.53 -11.12
CA VAL A 64 -5.91 -15.73 -11.09
C VAL A 64 -6.73 -15.83 -12.38
N ASP A 65 -7.33 -14.72 -12.82
CA ASP A 65 -8.10 -14.68 -14.06
C ASP A 65 -7.25 -14.99 -15.29
N GLU A 66 -6.06 -14.42 -15.39
CA GLU A 66 -5.13 -14.68 -16.50
C GLU A 66 -4.60 -16.11 -16.49
N PHE A 67 -4.32 -16.68 -15.31
CA PHE A 67 -3.92 -18.07 -15.19
C PHE A 67 -5.06 -19.01 -15.63
N LYS A 68 -6.28 -18.75 -15.19
CA LYS A 68 -7.47 -19.52 -15.58
C LYS A 68 -7.71 -19.48 -17.09
N LYS A 69 -7.54 -18.32 -17.73
CA LYS A 69 -7.66 -18.19 -19.19
C LYS A 69 -6.59 -18.98 -19.95
N LYS A 70 -5.35 -19.02 -19.44
CA LYS A 70 -4.21 -19.67 -20.12
C LYS A 70 -4.16 -21.17 -19.89
N GLU A 71 -4.37 -21.62 -18.66
CA GLU A 71 -4.18 -23.02 -18.25
C GLU A 71 -5.51 -23.77 -18.11
N GLY A 72 -6.65 -23.07 -18.12
CA GLY A 72 -7.97 -23.65 -17.92
C GLY A 72 -8.27 -24.09 -16.48
N VAL A 73 -7.37 -23.78 -15.53
CA VAL A 73 -7.45 -24.19 -14.12
C VAL A 73 -7.78 -22.99 -13.24
N ASP A 74 -8.77 -23.15 -12.36
CA ASP A 74 -9.16 -22.14 -11.37
C ASP A 74 -8.44 -22.40 -10.04
N LEU A 75 -7.56 -21.48 -9.65
CA LEU A 75 -6.77 -21.58 -8.41
C LEU A 75 -7.50 -21.02 -7.18
N SER A 76 -8.68 -20.41 -7.34
CA SER A 76 -9.38 -19.72 -6.24
C SER A 76 -9.75 -20.63 -5.06
N GLN A 77 -9.86 -21.94 -5.30
CA GLN A 77 -10.19 -22.93 -4.28
C GLN A 77 -8.96 -23.55 -3.60
N ASP A 78 -7.75 -23.27 -4.11
CA ASP A 78 -6.51 -23.76 -3.52
C ASP A 78 -5.91 -22.70 -2.59
N THR A 79 -6.16 -22.86 -1.29
CA THR A 79 -5.68 -21.93 -0.25
C THR A 79 -4.16 -21.79 -0.24
N THR A 80 -3.41 -22.86 -0.54
CA THR A 80 -1.94 -22.83 -0.57
C THR A 80 -1.46 -22.03 -1.78
N ALA A 81 -2.01 -22.31 -2.97
CA ALA A 81 -1.72 -21.55 -4.18
C ALA A 81 -2.04 -20.05 -4.00
N MET A 82 -3.23 -19.73 -3.47
CA MET A 82 -3.66 -18.36 -3.23
C MET A 82 -2.77 -17.60 -2.24
N THR A 83 -2.21 -18.29 -1.24
CA THR A 83 -1.25 -17.68 -0.31
C THR A 83 0.03 -17.27 -1.04
N ARG A 84 0.57 -18.16 -1.87
CA ARG A 84 1.79 -17.88 -2.64
C ARG A 84 1.58 -16.79 -3.69
N ILE A 85 0.41 -16.78 -4.34
CA ILE A 85 0.03 -15.72 -5.29
C ILE A 85 -0.05 -14.37 -4.58
N ARG A 86 -0.60 -14.31 -3.36
CA ARG A 86 -0.67 -13.06 -2.58
C ARG A 86 0.72 -12.50 -2.27
N GLU A 87 1.62 -13.33 -1.77
CA GLU A 87 3.01 -12.93 -1.47
C GLU A 87 3.74 -12.43 -2.73
N ALA A 88 3.56 -13.14 -3.86
CA ALA A 88 4.15 -12.76 -5.13
C ALA A 88 3.54 -11.47 -5.71
N ALA A 89 2.23 -11.26 -5.56
CA ALA A 89 1.55 -10.06 -6.03
C ALA A 89 1.99 -8.82 -5.24
N GLU A 90 2.08 -8.93 -3.91
CA GLU A 90 2.59 -7.84 -3.06
C GLU A 90 4.04 -7.49 -3.44
N LYS A 91 4.89 -8.51 -3.61
CA LYS A 91 6.27 -8.31 -4.05
C LYS A 91 6.35 -7.62 -5.41
N ALA A 92 5.55 -8.07 -6.39
CA ALA A 92 5.49 -7.44 -7.71
C ALA A 92 5.04 -5.97 -7.63
N LYS A 93 4.02 -5.66 -6.82
CA LYS A 93 3.54 -4.29 -6.57
C LYS A 93 4.66 -3.39 -6.04
N ILE A 94 5.42 -3.88 -5.05
CA ILE A 94 6.54 -3.13 -4.46
C ILE A 94 7.64 -2.90 -5.49
N GLU A 95 8.03 -3.94 -6.25
CA GLU A 95 9.06 -3.82 -7.29
C GLU A 95 8.66 -2.78 -8.35
N LEU A 96 7.40 -2.81 -8.81
CA LEU A 96 6.84 -1.88 -9.79
C LEU A 96 6.81 -0.41 -9.32
N SER A 97 7.01 -0.14 -8.03
CA SER A 97 7.19 1.23 -7.53
C SER A 97 8.54 1.82 -7.91
N THR A 98 9.48 1.00 -8.42
CA THR A 98 10.83 1.42 -8.80
C THR A 98 11.18 1.08 -10.25
N VAL A 99 10.55 0.05 -10.82
CA VAL A 99 10.78 -0.40 -12.19
C VAL A 99 9.49 -0.41 -12.99
N MET A 100 9.58 -0.25 -14.31
CA MET A 100 8.40 -0.24 -15.19
C MET A 100 7.79 -1.63 -15.40
N VAL A 101 8.59 -2.71 -15.24
CA VAL A 101 8.18 -4.09 -15.50
C VAL A 101 8.89 -5.02 -14.51
N THR A 102 8.17 -5.98 -13.95
CA THR A 102 8.74 -7.12 -13.20
C THR A 102 8.23 -8.45 -13.74
N PRO A 103 9.11 -9.43 -14.05
CA PRO A 103 8.70 -10.73 -14.56
C PRO A 103 8.36 -11.70 -13.42
N HIS A 104 7.14 -12.21 -13.38
CA HIS A 104 6.71 -13.24 -12.43
C HIS A 104 6.06 -14.41 -13.18
N GLN A 105 6.52 -15.64 -12.91
CA GLN A 105 5.98 -16.87 -13.51
C GLN A 105 5.10 -17.60 -12.50
N VAL A 106 3.79 -17.67 -12.75
CA VAL A 106 2.81 -18.27 -11.83
C VAL A 106 3.14 -19.74 -11.56
N GLN A 107 3.52 -20.54 -12.57
CA GLN A 107 3.88 -21.94 -12.34
C GLN A 107 5.06 -22.10 -11.37
N ARG A 108 6.02 -21.16 -11.38
CA ARG A 108 7.17 -21.19 -10.44
C ARG A 108 6.76 -20.78 -9.03
N ILE A 109 5.75 -19.93 -8.88
CA ILE A 109 5.19 -19.52 -7.59
C ILE A 109 4.46 -20.69 -6.93
N LEU A 110 3.85 -21.58 -7.72
CA LEU A 110 3.06 -22.72 -7.22
C LEU A 110 3.90 -23.95 -6.82
N ASN A 111 5.19 -24.01 -7.18
CA ASN A 111 6.09 -25.12 -6.84
C ASN A 111 6.84 -24.88 -5.53
#